data_AF-A0A9P0N3C9-F1
#
_entry.id   AF-A0A9P0N3C9-F1
#
_cell.length_a   1.000
_cell.length_b   1.000
_cell.length_c   1.000
_cell.angle_alpha   90.00
_cell.angle_beta   90.00
_cell.angle_gamma   90.00
#
_symmetry.space_group_name_H-M   'P 1'
#
loop_
_entity.id
_entity.type
_entity.pdbx_description
1 polymer ?
#
loop_
_entity_poly.entity_id
_entity_poly.type
_entity_poly.pdbx_seq_one_letter_code
_entity_poly.pdbx_strand_id
1 'polypeptide(L)'
;MAELNAESKRVHLDEVLGQLGAFGRHQAVTMAMLALVYATNSMYNVNYVFAVGDVGYRCRIPSCDGPDALFSVPWLNQSQEWSDEPLKQCRAPVVTGCALSNRTGDELCTQWVYEKPDSFTAEFGLACDDWKQTLVGTVHSFGNMLGLLIQGQISDRFGRKTAAVFAGTMGAALGLTKSFATSFWFYVVLEALEAAVGDALSPMFMLSIEIVEKKRAVLFQMILLNCYTCGLIVMPFIAWAVPYWRNFLRVIYAPTLLILTYSIFLDESIRWLYSKGRKERAVQLIQKIAKRNGVNIDGTMLDKLDYADEETKTGVSDRKLLMKTFKSRIMMQRFLVCMVWWFTITLINYGMMISAVHIAGNKYVNFSLLMLMDIPANVFYWLALSKYKRKIPLLASFMVGGIFCISQPFVPKGYAWLGLTLFMMFEMLATFSYNIVYMYTSELFPTYTRNSMHSICSAIGRVGSLVAPQTPLLMSYWYGLPTFLFGVTSVVAGSLTLLMPETARSELPDTVAEAERIGRKQLLPEQQSLTQRNRRRS
;
A
#
# COMPACT_ATOMS: atom_id res chain seq x y z
N MET A 1 9.29 -26.14 56.21
CA MET A 1 8.11 -25.58 55.50
C MET A 1 8.39 -24.21 54.85
N ALA A 2 9.62 -23.95 54.40
CA ALA A 2 9.97 -22.72 53.67
C ALA A 2 10.51 -23.01 52.24
N GLU A 3 10.32 -24.23 51.75
CA GLU A 3 10.79 -24.69 50.43
C GLU A 3 9.64 -24.97 49.43
N LEU A 4 8.41 -24.56 49.73
CA LEU A 4 7.24 -24.86 48.89
C LEU A 4 6.58 -23.65 48.19
N ASN A 5 7.16 -22.45 48.30
CA ASN A 5 6.64 -21.23 47.65
C ASN A 5 7.57 -20.65 46.57
N ALA A 6 8.37 -21.48 45.92
CA ALA A 6 8.94 -21.12 44.62
C ALA A 6 7.98 -21.57 43.51
N GLU A 7 6.77 -21.01 43.48
CA GLU A 7 5.98 -21.00 42.26
C GLU A 7 6.87 -20.39 41.18
N SER A 8 7.28 -21.22 40.22
CA SER A 8 8.13 -20.86 39.11
C SER A 8 7.53 -19.68 38.37
N LYS A 9 7.99 -18.47 38.71
CA LYS A 9 7.60 -17.23 38.05
C LYS A 9 7.95 -17.38 36.57
N ARG A 10 6.93 -17.64 35.74
CA ARG A 10 7.08 -17.82 34.29
C ARG A 10 7.62 -16.52 33.72
N VAL A 11 8.66 -16.61 32.90
CA VAL A 11 9.28 -15.44 32.26
C VAL A 11 8.63 -15.24 30.90
N HIS A 12 8.04 -14.08 30.68
CA HIS A 12 7.51 -13.73 29.37
C HIS A 12 8.64 -13.32 28.42
N LEU A 13 8.60 -13.80 27.17
CA LEU A 13 9.59 -13.48 26.14
C LEU A 13 9.79 -11.96 25.95
N ASP A 14 8.76 -11.14 26.11
CA ASP A 14 8.86 -9.68 25.99
C ASP A 14 9.79 -9.06 27.05
N GLU A 15 9.93 -9.66 28.23
CA GLU A 15 10.87 -9.21 29.27
C GLU A 15 12.32 -9.46 28.86
N VAL A 16 12.59 -10.62 28.24
CA VAL A 16 13.91 -10.96 27.68
C VAL A 16 14.27 -10.08 26.49
N LEU A 17 13.31 -9.81 25.61
CA LEU A 17 13.50 -8.84 24.50
C LEU A 17 13.75 -7.42 25.02
N GLY A 18 13.13 -7.03 26.14
CA GLY A 18 13.38 -5.77 26.82
C GLY A 18 14.83 -5.64 27.31
N GLN A 19 15.38 -6.71 27.92
CA GLN A 19 16.79 -6.74 28.36
C GLN A 19 17.78 -6.67 27.19
N LEU A 20 17.47 -7.29 26.06
CA LEU A 20 18.30 -7.23 24.86
C LEU A 20 18.38 -5.82 24.25
N GLY A 21 17.37 -4.98 24.50
CA GLY A 21 17.27 -3.60 24.00
C GLY A 21 16.89 -3.51 22.51
N ALA A 22 15.97 -2.61 22.16
CA ALA A 22 15.48 -2.50 20.78
C ALA A 22 16.48 -1.86 19.78
N PHE A 23 17.53 -1.19 20.27
CA PHE A 23 18.57 -0.54 19.46
C PHE A 23 19.98 -1.06 19.79
N GLY A 24 20.08 -2.29 20.32
CA GLY A 24 21.37 -2.95 20.46
C GLY A 24 22.07 -3.11 19.10
N ARG A 25 23.38 -3.39 19.13
CA ARG A 25 24.19 -3.53 17.89
C ARG A 25 23.60 -4.55 16.92
N HIS A 26 23.04 -5.64 17.43
CA HIS A 26 22.36 -6.64 16.59
C HIS A 26 21.12 -6.06 15.92
N GLN A 27 20.22 -5.44 16.70
CA GLN A 27 18.96 -4.87 16.21
C GLN A 27 19.18 -3.72 15.24
N ALA A 28 20.21 -2.88 15.45
CA ALA A 28 20.57 -1.81 14.54
C ALA A 28 21.05 -2.35 13.17
N VAL A 29 21.87 -3.41 13.15
CA VAL A 29 22.30 -4.06 11.91
C VAL A 29 21.11 -4.72 11.21
N THR A 30 20.27 -5.42 11.95
CA THR A 30 19.03 -6.00 11.42
C THR A 30 18.12 -4.91 10.85
N MET A 31 17.94 -3.79 11.54
CA MET A 31 17.15 -2.65 11.05
C MET A 31 17.71 -2.10 9.74
N ALA A 32 19.03 -1.93 9.61
CA ALA A 32 19.65 -1.46 8.37
C ALA A 32 19.40 -2.42 7.21
N MET A 33 19.49 -3.73 7.45
CA MET A 33 19.16 -4.76 6.45
C MET A 33 17.68 -4.69 6.05
N LEU A 34 16.77 -4.61 7.02
CA LEU A 34 15.34 -4.47 6.78
C LEU A 34 15.04 -3.18 5.99
N ALA A 35 15.65 -2.06 6.34
CA ALA A 35 15.46 -0.77 5.68
C ALA A 35 15.77 -0.83 4.17
N LEU A 36 16.84 -1.52 3.78
CA LEU A 36 17.18 -1.71 2.36
C LEU A 36 16.11 -2.53 1.63
N VAL A 37 15.56 -3.57 2.27
CA VAL A 37 14.48 -4.37 1.66
C VAL A 37 13.19 -3.58 1.56
N TYR A 38 12.86 -2.77 2.57
CA TYR A 38 11.72 -1.86 2.53
C TYR A 38 11.84 -0.85 1.38
N ALA A 39 13.00 -0.21 1.25
CA ALA A 39 13.26 0.76 0.19
C ALA A 39 13.20 0.09 -1.19
N THR A 40 13.85 -1.06 -1.39
CA THR A 40 13.86 -1.71 -2.69
C THR A 40 12.51 -2.33 -3.08
N ASN A 41 11.74 -2.86 -2.11
CA ASN A 41 10.38 -3.36 -2.36
C ASN A 41 9.42 -2.28 -2.80
N SER A 42 9.50 -1.08 -2.22
CA SER A 42 8.66 0.03 -2.64
C SER A 42 8.93 0.45 -4.09
N MET A 43 10.20 0.41 -4.50
CA MET A 43 10.61 0.74 -5.87
C MET A 43 10.00 -0.20 -6.90
N TYR A 44 9.95 -1.51 -6.64
CA TYR A 44 9.36 -2.45 -7.58
C TYR A 44 7.83 -2.57 -7.47
N ASN A 45 7.22 -2.31 -6.31
CA ASN A 45 5.76 -2.37 -6.16
C ASN A 45 5.02 -1.42 -7.13
N VAL A 46 5.60 -0.23 -7.37
CA VAL A 46 4.97 0.83 -8.19
C VAL A 46 5.73 1.06 -9.51
N ASN A 47 6.58 0.11 -9.92
CA ASN A 47 7.45 0.26 -11.10
C ASN A 47 6.66 0.52 -12.41
N TYR A 48 5.47 -0.06 -12.53
CA TYR A 48 4.66 0.00 -13.75
C TYR A 48 4.25 1.42 -14.11
N VAL A 49 4.15 2.34 -13.13
CA VAL A 49 3.82 3.76 -13.36
C VAL A 49 4.85 4.46 -14.25
N PHE A 50 6.12 4.03 -14.18
CA PHE A 50 7.19 4.60 -14.99
C PHE A 50 7.64 3.68 -16.13
N ALA A 51 7.59 2.36 -15.94
CA ALA A 51 7.94 1.40 -16.97
C ALA A 51 6.93 1.45 -18.13
N VAL A 52 5.63 1.54 -17.83
CA VAL A 52 4.56 1.73 -18.81
C VAL A 52 4.30 3.23 -18.94
N GLY A 53 5.30 3.94 -19.43
CA GLY A 53 5.19 5.39 -19.61
C GLY A 53 4.18 5.77 -20.68
N ASP A 54 3.42 6.83 -20.45
CA ASP A 54 2.56 7.43 -21.47
C ASP A 54 3.43 8.11 -22.55
N VAL A 55 3.17 7.79 -23.82
CA VAL A 55 3.97 8.23 -24.97
C VAL A 55 3.04 8.65 -26.10
N GLY A 56 3.34 9.79 -26.72
CA GLY A 56 2.62 10.26 -27.91
C GLY A 56 2.88 9.36 -29.12
N TYR A 57 1.83 9.12 -29.89
CA TYR A 57 1.90 8.41 -31.15
C TYR A 57 0.99 9.08 -32.18
N ARG A 58 1.50 9.21 -33.40
CA ARG A 58 0.73 9.69 -34.55
C ARG A 58 0.62 8.60 -35.59
N CYS A 59 -0.35 8.75 -36.46
CA CYS A 59 -0.48 7.84 -37.59
C CYS A 59 0.64 8.10 -38.61
N ARG A 60 1.14 7.02 -39.21
CA ARG A 60 2.03 7.12 -40.36
C ARG A 60 1.18 7.39 -41.60
N ILE A 61 1.54 8.43 -42.35
CA ILE A 61 0.85 8.81 -43.59
C ILE A 61 1.77 8.49 -44.76
N PRO A 62 1.51 7.43 -45.56
CA PRO A 62 2.41 6.99 -46.63
C PRO A 62 2.71 8.05 -47.69
N SER A 63 1.80 8.98 -47.93
CA SER A 63 1.99 10.09 -48.89
C SER A 63 2.97 11.16 -48.40
N CYS A 64 3.30 11.17 -47.10
CA CYS A 64 4.11 12.22 -46.46
C CYS A 64 5.31 11.70 -45.67
N ASP A 65 5.24 10.47 -45.19
CA ASP A 65 6.25 9.84 -44.37
C ASP A 65 7.14 8.92 -45.21
N GLY A 66 8.44 9.18 -45.17
CA GLY A 66 9.45 8.27 -45.72
C GLY A 66 9.65 7.00 -44.87
N PRO A 67 10.67 6.18 -45.18
CA PRO A 67 11.04 5.02 -44.37
C PRO A 67 11.38 5.39 -42.92
N ASP A 68 12.11 6.48 -42.69
CA ASP A 68 12.49 7.02 -41.38
C ASP A 68 11.59 8.18 -40.96
N ALA A 69 10.31 7.88 -40.71
CA ALA A 69 9.32 8.88 -40.34
C ALA A 69 9.63 9.50 -38.97
N LEU A 70 9.82 10.82 -38.92
CA LEU A 70 10.03 11.56 -37.66
C LEU A 70 8.69 11.88 -37.00
N PHE A 71 8.61 11.83 -35.68
CA PHE A 71 7.37 12.14 -34.96
C PHE A 71 6.91 13.59 -35.19
N SER A 72 7.80 14.57 -35.01
CA SER A 72 7.50 15.99 -35.24
C SER A 72 7.60 16.34 -36.72
N VAL A 73 6.49 16.79 -37.32
CA VAL A 73 6.41 17.13 -38.74
C VAL A 73 5.76 18.51 -38.95
N PRO A 74 6.20 19.31 -39.94
CA PRO A 74 5.75 20.69 -40.11
C PRO A 74 4.24 20.85 -40.32
N TRP A 75 3.59 19.88 -40.98
CA TRP A 75 2.15 19.89 -41.22
C TRP A 75 1.32 19.57 -39.95
N LEU A 76 1.93 18.93 -38.95
CA LEU A 76 1.27 18.64 -37.68
C LEU A 76 1.14 19.90 -36.81
N ASN A 77 2.16 20.77 -36.85
CA ASN A 77 2.21 22.03 -36.11
C ASN A 77 1.07 23.01 -36.49
N GLN A 78 0.50 22.89 -37.70
CA GLN A 78 -0.62 23.73 -38.14
C GLN A 78 -1.97 23.31 -37.54
N SER A 79 -2.07 22.08 -37.01
CA SER A 79 -3.30 21.54 -36.41
C SER A 79 -3.33 21.61 -34.89
N GLN A 80 -2.21 21.98 -34.26
CA GLN A 80 -2.01 21.85 -32.83
C GLN A 80 -2.32 23.19 -32.14
N GLU A 81 -3.59 23.38 -31.74
CA GLU A 81 -3.86 24.23 -30.59
C GLU A 81 -3.00 23.70 -29.42
N TRP A 82 -2.16 24.55 -28.85
CA TRP A 82 -1.14 24.19 -27.86
C TRP A 82 -1.76 23.47 -26.65
N SER A 83 -1.77 22.15 -26.67
CA SER A 83 -2.00 21.31 -25.49
C SER A 83 -0.67 20.67 -25.08
N ASP A 84 -0.36 20.72 -23.79
CA ASP A 84 0.79 20.05 -23.16
C ASP A 84 0.63 18.51 -23.12
N GLU A 85 -0.33 17.94 -23.87
CA GLU A 85 -0.64 16.52 -23.86
C GLU A 85 0.05 15.78 -25.02
N PRO A 86 0.49 14.52 -24.78
CA PRO A 86 1.06 13.71 -25.83
C PRO A 86 0.01 13.47 -26.93
N LEU A 87 0.35 13.82 -28.17
CA LEU A 87 -0.52 13.59 -29.31
C LEU A 87 -0.79 12.09 -29.46
N LYS A 88 -2.07 11.68 -29.40
CA LYS A 88 -2.52 10.30 -29.64
C LYS A 88 -3.51 10.27 -30.79
N GLN A 89 -3.06 9.83 -31.97
CA GLN A 89 -3.93 9.72 -33.15
C GLN A 89 -4.23 8.26 -33.49
N CYS A 90 -5.52 7.96 -33.62
CA CYS A 90 -6.04 6.65 -34.05
C CYS A 90 -6.72 6.68 -35.41
N ARG A 91 -6.96 7.88 -35.92
CA ARG A 91 -7.47 8.12 -37.27
C ARG A 91 -6.60 9.15 -37.95
N ALA A 92 -6.23 8.87 -39.19
CA ALA A 92 -5.43 9.76 -40.01
C ALA A 92 -6.35 10.41 -41.06
N PRO A 93 -6.19 11.72 -41.32
CA PRO A 93 -6.84 12.33 -42.47
C PRO A 93 -6.25 11.75 -43.76
N VAL A 94 -7.10 11.45 -44.73
CA VAL A 94 -6.69 11.09 -46.09
C VAL A 94 -6.34 12.38 -46.82
N VAL A 95 -5.05 12.60 -47.04
CA VAL A 95 -4.50 13.84 -47.64
C VAL A 95 -3.81 13.55 -48.98
N THR A 96 -4.20 14.32 -50.00
CA THR A 96 -3.54 14.36 -51.31
C THR A 96 -2.58 15.55 -51.35
N GLY A 97 -1.28 15.28 -51.23
CA GLY A 97 -0.28 16.31 -50.94
C GLY A 97 -0.27 16.66 -49.46
N CYS A 98 0.92 16.87 -48.88
CA CYS A 98 1.15 16.97 -47.44
C CYS A 98 0.69 18.29 -46.80
N ALA A 99 -0.53 18.72 -47.13
CA ALA A 99 -1.20 19.89 -46.61
C ALA A 99 -2.59 19.50 -46.10
N LEU A 100 -2.91 19.87 -44.84
CA LEU A 100 -4.19 19.56 -44.20
C LEU A 100 -5.43 20.10 -44.95
N SER A 101 -5.23 21.03 -45.89
CA SER A 101 -6.28 21.63 -46.72
C SER A 101 -6.93 20.65 -47.72
N ASN A 102 -6.28 19.53 -48.03
CA ASN A 102 -6.77 18.52 -48.98
C ASN A 102 -7.34 17.28 -48.27
N ARG A 103 -8.11 17.48 -47.19
CA ARG A 103 -8.73 16.40 -46.42
C ARG A 103 -9.98 15.87 -47.13
N THR A 104 -9.97 14.59 -47.50
CA THR A 104 -11.09 13.93 -48.19
C THR A 104 -11.91 12.99 -47.29
N GLY A 105 -11.35 12.59 -46.14
CA GLY A 105 -11.98 11.73 -45.15
C GLY A 105 -10.98 11.33 -44.05
N ASP A 106 -11.41 10.50 -43.10
CA ASP A 106 -10.55 9.93 -42.05
C ASP A 106 -10.54 8.42 -42.12
N GLU A 107 -9.35 7.82 -42.10
CA GLU A 107 -9.16 6.37 -42.09
C GLU A 107 -8.52 5.90 -40.77
N LEU A 108 -8.82 4.66 -40.39
CA LEU A 108 -8.19 4.01 -39.24
C LEU A 108 -6.72 3.76 -39.53
N CYS A 109 -5.88 4.09 -38.55
CA CYS A 109 -4.44 3.96 -38.71
C CYS A 109 -4.02 2.49 -38.63
N THR A 110 -3.16 2.09 -39.56
CA THR A 110 -2.57 0.73 -39.61
C THR A 110 -1.13 0.72 -39.09
N GLN A 111 -0.45 1.87 -39.13
CA GLN A 111 0.91 2.06 -38.67
C GLN A 111 1.04 3.38 -37.91
N TRP A 112 1.92 3.38 -36.90
CA TRP A 112 2.14 4.53 -36.02
C TRP A 112 3.61 4.92 -35.97
N VAL A 113 3.84 6.21 -35.77
CA VAL A 113 5.13 6.81 -35.47
C VAL A 113 5.06 7.29 -34.02
N TYR A 114 5.98 6.80 -33.19
CA TYR A 114 6.01 7.10 -31.76
C TYR A 114 6.99 8.24 -31.47
N GLU A 115 6.65 9.09 -30.50
CA GLU A 115 7.55 10.14 -29.99
C GLU A 115 8.84 9.54 -29.41
N LYS A 116 8.71 8.39 -28.74
CA LYS A 116 9.83 7.62 -28.20
C LYS A 116 9.77 6.18 -28.72
N PRO A 117 10.61 5.81 -29.71
CA PRO A 117 10.58 4.47 -30.31
C PRO A 117 11.01 3.37 -29.34
N ASP A 118 11.87 3.68 -28.36
CA ASP A 118 12.35 2.73 -27.35
C ASP A 118 11.43 2.64 -26.12
N SER A 119 10.17 3.04 -26.26
CA SER A 119 9.19 3.00 -25.16
C SER A 119 8.45 1.66 -25.10
N PHE A 120 7.90 1.35 -23.93
CA PHE A 120 7.08 0.15 -23.73
C PHE A 120 5.92 0.07 -24.74
N THR A 121 5.24 1.19 -24.97
CA THR A 121 4.13 1.31 -25.91
C THR A 121 4.56 1.07 -27.36
N ALA A 122 5.72 1.60 -27.75
CA ALA A 122 6.24 1.46 -29.11
C ALA A 122 6.74 0.04 -29.39
N GLU A 123 7.50 -0.56 -28.46
CA GLU A 123 8.05 -1.92 -28.63
C GLU A 123 6.97 -3.00 -28.75
N PHE A 124 5.87 -2.86 -28.00
CA PHE A 124 4.75 -3.80 -28.05
C PHE A 124 3.64 -3.40 -29.04
N GLY A 125 3.78 -2.28 -29.75
CA GLY A 125 2.80 -1.82 -30.73
C GLY A 125 1.42 -1.53 -30.13
N LEU A 126 1.38 -0.82 -29.00
CA LEU A 126 0.16 -0.61 -28.20
C LEU A 126 -0.57 0.71 -28.50
N ALA A 127 -0.28 1.35 -29.64
CA ALA A 127 -1.01 2.54 -30.07
C ALA A 127 -2.52 2.24 -30.17
N CYS A 128 -3.34 3.18 -29.69
CA CYS A 128 -4.81 3.10 -29.65
C CYS A 128 -5.41 2.00 -28.76
N ASP A 129 -4.57 1.22 -28.06
CA ASP A 129 -4.97 0.21 -27.09
C ASP A 129 -4.60 0.67 -25.66
N ASP A 130 -5.03 1.87 -25.27
CA ASP A 130 -4.67 2.48 -23.98
C ASP A 130 -5.07 1.59 -22.78
N TRP A 131 -6.12 0.78 -22.91
CA TRP A 131 -6.55 -0.20 -21.90
C TRP A 131 -5.51 -1.29 -21.61
N LYS A 132 -4.62 -1.62 -22.57
CA LYS A 132 -3.54 -2.60 -22.38
C LYS A 132 -2.45 -2.05 -21.46
N GLN A 133 -2.18 -0.74 -21.51
CA GLN A 133 -1.22 -0.09 -20.61
C GLN A 133 -1.74 -0.09 -19.17
N THR A 134 -3.01 0.29 -18.97
CA THR A 134 -3.63 0.30 -17.64
C THR A 134 -3.83 -1.10 -17.08
N LEU A 135 -4.05 -2.11 -17.92
CA LEU A 135 -4.13 -3.52 -17.53
C LEU A 135 -2.91 -3.98 -16.75
N VAL A 136 -1.70 -3.52 -17.09
CA VAL A 136 -0.46 -3.90 -16.38
C VAL A 136 -0.56 -3.57 -14.90
N GLY A 137 -0.96 -2.34 -14.56
CA GLY A 137 -1.15 -1.93 -13.17
C GLY A 137 -2.27 -2.71 -12.47
N THR A 138 -3.40 -2.97 -13.15
CA THR A 138 -4.51 -3.74 -12.57
C THR A 138 -4.10 -5.19 -12.26
N VAL A 139 -3.35 -5.82 -13.17
CA VAL A 139 -2.83 -7.18 -13.00
C VAL A 139 -1.79 -7.22 -11.88
N HIS A 140 -0.94 -6.19 -11.75
CA HIS A 140 -0.02 -6.04 -10.62
C HIS A 140 -0.80 -5.99 -9.29
N SER A 141 -1.80 -5.11 -9.17
CA SER A 141 -2.63 -4.99 -7.96
C SER A 141 -3.37 -6.29 -7.63
N PHE A 142 -3.90 -7.00 -8.63
CA PHE A 142 -4.53 -8.30 -8.45
C PHE A 142 -3.54 -9.37 -7.96
N GLY A 143 -2.33 -9.41 -8.54
CA GLY A 143 -1.25 -10.27 -8.10
C GLY A 143 -0.91 -10.03 -6.63
N ASN A 144 -0.69 -8.77 -6.23
CA ASN A 144 -0.42 -8.38 -4.83
C ASN A 144 -1.55 -8.84 -3.88
N MET A 145 -2.82 -8.68 -4.28
CA MET A 145 -3.96 -9.17 -3.48
C MET A 145 -3.92 -10.69 -3.24
N LEU A 146 -3.60 -11.49 -4.28
CA LEU A 146 -3.41 -12.94 -4.12
C LEU A 146 -2.17 -13.27 -3.30
N GLY A 147 -1.10 -12.49 -3.48
CA GLY A 147 0.18 -12.67 -2.81
C GLY A 147 0.06 -12.57 -1.29
N LEU A 148 -0.70 -11.61 -0.77
CA LEU A 148 -0.93 -11.49 0.67
C LEU A 148 -1.54 -12.74 1.31
N LEU A 149 -2.44 -13.43 0.60
CA LEU A 149 -3.06 -14.66 1.08
C LEU A 149 -2.05 -15.81 1.09
N ILE A 150 -1.22 -15.92 0.05
CA ILE A 150 -0.24 -17.00 -0.11
C ILE A 150 0.93 -16.80 0.84
N GLN A 151 1.50 -15.59 0.87
CA GLN A 151 2.71 -15.30 1.61
C GLN A 151 2.52 -15.32 3.13
N GLY A 152 1.34 -14.94 3.64
CA GLY A 152 1.03 -15.10 5.06
C GLY A 152 1.18 -16.56 5.50
N GLN A 153 0.61 -17.49 4.72
CA GLN A 153 0.70 -18.93 4.98
C GLN A 153 2.14 -19.46 4.85
N ILE A 154 2.88 -19.00 3.84
CA ILE A 154 4.30 -19.37 3.67
C ILE A 154 5.13 -18.89 4.86
N SER A 155 4.95 -17.63 5.26
CA SER A 155 5.65 -17.00 6.38
C SER A 155 5.37 -17.70 7.71
N ASP A 156 4.11 -18.07 7.98
CA ASP A 156 3.75 -18.82 9.18
C ASP A 156 4.28 -20.27 9.15
N ARG A 157 4.34 -20.91 7.99
CA ARG A 157 4.76 -22.31 7.86
C ARG A 157 6.28 -22.48 7.87
N PHE A 158 7.00 -21.68 7.09
CA PHE A 158 8.42 -21.86 6.82
C PHE A 158 9.33 -20.87 7.58
N GLY A 159 8.76 -19.83 8.18
CA GLY A 159 9.48 -18.80 8.94
C GLY A 159 9.51 -17.47 8.21
N ARG A 160 9.65 -16.38 8.97
CA ARG A 160 9.59 -15.01 8.46
C ARG A 160 10.77 -14.73 7.54
N LYS A 161 11.98 -15.06 7.99
CA LYS A 161 13.22 -14.89 7.20
C LYS A 161 13.16 -15.71 5.92
N THR A 162 12.81 -17.00 6.01
CA THR A 162 12.78 -17.90 4.84
C THR A 162 11.78 -17.41 3.79
N ALA A 163 10.60 -16.99 4.23
CA ALA A 163 9.58 -16.43 3.34
C ALA A 163 10.03 -15.12 2.69
N ALA A 164 10.68 -14.23 3.43
CA ALA A 164 11.20 -12.98 2.89
C ALA A 164 12.28 -13.19 1.82
N VAL A 165 13.25 -14.07 2.08
CA VAL A 165 14.32 -14.39 1.13
C VAL A 165 13.74 -15.04 -0.12
N PHE A 166 12.81 -16.00 0.05
CA PHE A 166 12.13 -16.64 -1.09
C PHE A 166 11.36 -15.63 -1.93
N ALA A 167 10.51 -14.82 -1.29
CA ALA A 167 9.69 -13.83 -1.98
C ALA A 167 10.56 -12.79 -2.69
N GLY A 168 11.54 -12.19 -2.00
CA GLY A 168 12.40 -11.18 -2.62
C GLY A 168 13.27 -11.73 -3.74
N THR A 169 13.76 -12.97 -3.63
CA THR A 169 14.51 -13.61 -4.72
C THR A 169 13.61 -13.88 -5.92
N MET A 170 12.40 -14.38 -5.69
CA MET A 170 11.45 -14.62 -6.77
C MET A 170 11.00 -13.33 -7.43
N GLY A 171 10.73 -12.27 -6.66
CA GLY A 171 10.40 -10.94 -7.17
C GLY A 171 11.53 -10.38 -8.03
N ALA A 172 12.78 -10.47 -7.56
CA ALA A 172 13.96 -10.07 -8.32
C ALA A 172 14.12 -10.87 -9.63
N ALA A 173 14.00 -12.21 -9.57
CA ALA A 173 14.16 -13.07 -10.74
C ALA A 173 13.07 -12.83 -11.79
N LEU A 174 11.80 -12.74 -11.36
CA LEU A 174 10.67 -12.46 -12.26
C LEU A 174 10.75 -11.03 -12.83
N GLY A 175 11.13 -10.06 -12.00
CA GLY A 175 11.36 -8.66 -12.38
C GLY A 175 12.49 -8.46 -13.41
N LEU A 176 13.57 -9.23 -13.29
CA LEU A 176 14.63 -9.26 -14.29
C LEU A 176 14.18 -9.97 -15.56
N THR A 177 13.47 -11.10 -15.44
CA THR A 177 12.96 -11.86 -16.57
C THR A 177 11.97 -11.03 -17.40
N LYS A 178 11.07 -10.27 -16.77
CA LYS A 178 10.11 -9.40 -17.48
C LYS A 178 10.81 -8.31 -18.29
N SER A 179 12.00 -7.87 -17.89
CA SER A 179 12.79 -6.92 -18.69
C SER A 179 13.23 -7.46 -20.05
N PHE A 180 13.21 -8.79 -20.25
CA PHE A 180 13.53 -9.46 -21.51
C PHE A 180 12.28 -9.93 -22.29
N ALA A 181 11.08 -9.64 -21.79
CA ALA A 181 9.85 -10.09 -22.43
C ALA A 181 9.70 -9.47 -23.84
N THR A 182 9.53 -10.32 -24.85
CA THR A 182 9.32 -9.91 -26.26
C THR A 182 7.85 -9.89 -26.65
N SER A 183 6.98 -10.50 -25.84
CA SER A 183 5.53 -10.49 -26.02
C SER A 183 4.83 -9.76 -24.87
N PHE A 184 3.85 -8.92 -25.20
CA PHE A 184 3.05 -8.17 -24.24
C PHE A 184 2.36 -9.10 -23.22
N TRP A 185 1.72 -10.17 -23.69
CA TRP A 185 1.02 -11.11 -22.80
C TRP A 185 1.99 -11.86 -21.87
N PHE A 186 3.19 -12.17 -22.35
CA PHE A 186 4.23 -12.76 -21.51
C PHE A 186 4.69 -11.78 -20.43
N TYR A 187 4.84 -10.50 -20.75
CA TYR A 187 5.11 -9.44 -19.77
C TYR A 187 4.01 -9.36 -18.70
N VAL A 188 2.73 -9.35 -19.11
CA VAL A 188 1.58 -9.27 -18.19
C VAL A 188 1.53 -10.46 -17.23
N VAL A 189 1.80 -11.68 -17.71
CA VAL A 189 1.85 -12.88 -16.84
C VAL A 189 2.98 -12.77 -15.83
N LEU A 190 4.17 -12.33 -16.25
CA LEU A 190 5.30 -12.14 -15.35
C LEU A 190 5.02 -11.03 -14.32
N GLU A 191 4.35 -9.94 -14.70
CA GLU A 191 3.94 -8.89 -13.77
C GLU A 191 2.99 -9.43 -12.69
N ALA A 192 1.99 -10.25 -13.08
CA ALA A 192 1.08 -10.89 -12.14
C ALA A 192 1.80 -11.81 -11.15
N LEU A 193 2.71 -12.64 -11.66
CA LEU A 193 3.47 -13.60 -10.84
C LEU A 193 4.46 -12.90 -9.92
N GLU A 194 5.11 -11.85 -10.42
CA GLU A 194 6.03 -11.02 -9.63
C GLU A 194 5.29 -10.34 -8.49
N ALA A 195 4.13 -9.73 -8.73
CA ALA A 195 3.33 -9.13 -7.67
C ALA A 195 2.77 -10.16 -6.66
N ALA A 196 2.43 -11.37 -7.11
CA ALA A 196 1.86 -12.41 -6.25
C ALA A 196 2.89 -13.13 -5.36
N VAL A 197 4.09 -13.38 -5.87
CA VAL A 197 5.11 -14.16 -5.14
C VAL A 197 6.25 -13.29 -4.62
N GLY A 198 6.46 -12.12 -5.24
CA GLY A 198 7.62 -11.25 -5.05
C GLY A 198 7.60 -10.34 -3.83
N ASP A 199 6.50 -10.24 -3.08
CA ASP A 199 6.40 -9.31 -1.96
C ASP A 199 7.25 -9.74 -0.74
N ALA A 200 8.48 -9.24 -0.65
CA ALA A 200 9.32 -9.47 0.53
C ALA A 200 8.92 -8.63 1.76
N LEU A 201 8.07 -7.60 1.58
CA LEU A 201 7.75 -6.64 2.63
C LEU A 201 6.92 -7.28 3.74
N SER A 202 5.87 -8.02 3.37
CA SER A 202 4.95 -8.66 4.33
C SER A 202 5.66 -9.55 5.37
N PRO A 203 6.51 -10.53 5.00
CA PRO A 203 7.24 -11.32 5.99
C PRO A 203 8.28 -10.51 6.78
N MET A 204 8.91 -9.49 6.17
CA MET A 204 9.87 -8.62 6.85
C MET A 204 9.22 -7.68 7.86
N PHE A 205 7.99 -7.25 7.59
CA PHE A 205 7.15 -6.50 8.52
C PHE A 205 6.79 -7.31 9.76
N MET A 206 6.48 -8.60 9.60
CA MET A 206 6.26 -9.45 10.77
C MET A 206 7.56 -9.64 11.55
N LEU A 207 8.69 -9.86 10.85
CA LEU A 207 9.98 -10.02 11.48
C LEU A 207 10.41 -8.79 12.30
N SER A 208 10.19 -7.57 11.79
CA SER A 208 10.55 -6.33 12.49
C SER A 208 9.83 -6.18 13.84
N ILE A 209 8.56 -6.58 13.92
CA ILE A 209 7.75 -6.53 15.15
C ILE A 209 8.12 -7.66 16.12
N GLU A 210 8.55 -8.81 15.59
CA GLU A 210 8.87 -10.00 16.37
C GLU A 210 10.29 -9.97 16.99
N ILE A 211 11.20 -9.14 16.47
CA ILE A 211 12.59 -9.01 16.96
C ILE A 211 12.73 -8.06 18.16
N VAL A 212 11.80 -7.13 18.36
CA VAL A 212 11.87 -6.12 19.43
C VAL A 212 10.73 -6.26 20.44
N GLU A 213 10.94 -5.70 21.63
CA GLU A 213 9.89 -5.63 22.65
C GLU A 213 8.67 -4.85 22.13
N LYS A 214 7.46 -5.27 22.53
CA LYS A 214 6.20 -4.65 22.09
C LYS A 214 6.16 -3.12 22.29
N LYS A 215 6.78 -2.61 23.36
CA LYS A 215 6.82 -1.17 23.68
C LYS A 215 7.55 -0.33 22.62
N ARG A 216 8.59 -0.88 22.00
CA ARG A 216 9.43 -0.17 21.01
C ARG A 216 9.17 -0.62 19.56
N ALA A 217 8.40 -1.69 19.36
CA ALA A 217 8.01 -2.18 18.03
C ALA A 217 7.39 -1.11 17.13
N VAL A 218 6.55 -0.24 17.68
CA VAL A 218 5.91 0.84 16.91
C VAL A 218 6.93 1.83 16.36
N LEU A 219 7.89 2.27 17.19
CA LEU A 219 8.95 3.19 16.76
C LEU A 219 9.85 2.53 15.72
N PHE A 220 10.23 1.27 15.95
CA PHE A 220 11.03 0.48 15.01
C PHE A 220 10.33 0.39 13.63
N GLN A 221 9.03 0.14 13.63
CA GLN A 221 8.23 0.05 12.41
C GLN A 221 8.08 1.41 11.71
N MET A 222 7.90 2.49 12.46
CA MET A 222 7.84 3.84 11.91
C MET A 222 9.12 4.19 11.13
N ILE A 223 10.29 3.85 11.66
CA ILE A 223 11.57 4.10 10.98
C ILE A 223 11.62 3.34 9.64
N LEU A 224 11.25 2.05 9.64
CA LEU A 224 11.26 1.23 8.42
C LEU A 224 10.25 1.71 7.37
N LEU A 225 9.06 2.15 7.78
CA LEU A 225 8.05 2.72 6.86
C LEU A 225 8.56 4.00 6.18
N ASN A 226 9.31 4.85 6.89
CA ASN A 226 9.94 6.00 6.25
C ASN A 226 11.00 5.57 5.22
N CYS A 227 11.74 4.47 5.47
CA CYS A 227 12.66 3.91 4.47
C CYS A 227 11.92 3.39 3.22
N TYR A 228 10.72 2.83 3.38
CA TYR A 228 9.85 2.47 2.26
C TYR A 228 9.49 3.70 1.42
N THR A 229 9.06 4.79 2.06
CA THR A 229 8.78 6.08 1.38
C THR A 229 10.03 6.63 0.67
N CYS A 230 11.22 6.52 1.26
CA CYS A 230 12.46 6.92 0.58
C CYS A 230 12.68 6.17 -0.74
N GLY A 231 12.37 4.88 -0.82
CA GLY A 231 12.44 4.12 -2.07
C GLY A 231 11.50 4.66 -3.14
N LEU A 232 10.27 5.06 -2.77
CA LEU A 232 9.30 5.69 -3.68
C LEU A 232 9.75 7.07 -4.17
N ILE A 233 10.47 7.83 -3.35
CA ILE A 233 11.04 9.14 -3.73
C ILE A 233 12.22 8.95 -4.69
N VAL A 234 13.06 7.93 -4.48
CA VAL A 234 14.26 7.70 -5.30
C VAL A 234 13.93 7.08 -6.66
N MET A 235 12.93 6.20 -6.73
CA MET A 235 12.58 5.46 -7.95
C MET A 235 12.31 6.34 -9.19
N PRO A 236 11.53 7.44 -9.11
CA PRO A 236 11.33 8.35 -10.23
C PRO A 236 12.63 8.96 -10.76
N PHE A 237 13.58 9.30 -9.89
CA PHE A 237 14.88 9.83 -10.32
C PHE A 237 15.73 8.78 -11.04
N ILE A 238 15.62 7.51 -10.65
CA ILE A 238 16.25 6.41 -11.39
C ILE A 238 15.59 6.26 -12.77
N ALA A 239 14.25 6.34 -12.85
CA ALA A 239 13.52 6.30 -14.11
C ALA A 239 13.84 7.51 -15.02
N TRP A 240 14.23 8.65 -14.44
CA TRP A 240 14.74 9.80 -15.19
C TRP A 240 16.16 9.58 -15.70
N ALA A 241 17.05 9.04 -14.85
CA ALA A 241 18.44 8.75 -15.21
C ALA A 241 18.57 7.62 -16.25
N VAL A 242 17.63 6.66 -16.25
CA VAL A 242 17.60 5.51 -17.16
C VAL A 242 16.26 5.48 -17.90
N PRO A 243 16.09 6.28 -18.98
CA PRO A 243 14.80 6.41 -19.66
C PRO A 243 14.31 5.14 -20.37
N TYR A 244 15.24 4.24 -20.73
CA TYR A 244 14.88 2.98 -21.39
C TYR A 244 14.27 2.00 -20.39
N TRP A 245 13.00 1.66 -20.57
CA TRP A 245 12.20 0.92 -19.58
C TRP A 245 12.80 -0.44 -19.21
N ARG A 246 13.39 -1.18 -20.15
CA ARG A 246 14.03 -2.48 -19.84
C ARG A 246 15.25 -2.30 -18.94
N ASN A 247 16.08 -1.29 -19.20
CA ASN A 247 17.24 -1.00 -18.37
C ASN A 247 16.82 -0.45 -17.00
N PHE A 248 15.77 0.38 -16.96
CA PHE A 248 15.18 0.84 -15.71
C PHE A 248 14.77 -0.35 -14.83
N LEU A 249 14.05 -1.33 -15.37
CA LEU A 249 13.68 -2.56 -14.65
C LEU A 249 14.93 -3.30 -14.14
N ARG A 250 15.97 -3.45 -14.97
CA ARG A 250 17.22 -4.11 -14.55
C ARG A 250 17.90 -3.39 -13.40
N VAL A 251 17.94 -2.06 -13.41
CA VAL A 251 18.57 -1.25 -12.36
C VAL A 251 17.82 -1.33 -11.03
N ILE A 252 16.49 -1.42 -11.03
CA ILE A 252 15.71 -1.53 -9.79
C ILE A 252 15.71 -2.97 -9.22
N TYR A 253 15.70 -3.99 -10.08
CA TYR A 253 15.62 -5.40 -9.66
C TYR A 253 16.99 -6.08 -9.49
N ALA A 254 18.09 -5.58 -10.06
CA ALA A 254 19.40 -6.19 -9.82
C ALA A 254 19.86 -6.04 -8.36
N PRO A 255 19.74 -4.87 -7.70
CA PRO A 255 20.13 -4.71 -6.30
C PRO A 255 19.31 -5.55 -5.32
N THR A 256 18.07 -5.92 -5.66
CA THR A 256 17.23 -6.74 -4.77
C THR A 256 17.74 -8.17 -4.62
N LEU A 257 18.56 -8.67 -5.56
CA LEU A 257 19.24 -9.97 -5.42
C LEU A 257 20.18 -10.03 -4.22
N LEU A 258 20.59 -8.88 -3.65
CA LEU A 258 21.32 -8.82 -2.38
C LEU A 258 20.54 -9.50 -1.24
N ILE A 259 19.22 -9.65 -1.35
CA ILE A 259 18.42 -10.38 -0.35
C ILE A 259 18.82 -11.85 -0.21
N LEU A 260 19.49 -12.45 -1.20
CA LEU A 260 20.07 -13.79 -1.05
C LEU A 260 21.09 -13.84 0.09
N THR A 261 21.86 -12.77 0.29
CA THR A 261 22.82 -12.68 1.40
C THR A 261 22.14 -12.67 2.77
N TYR A 262 20.85 -12.29 2.83
CA TYR A 262 20.10 -12.22 4.09
C TYR A 262 19.78 -13.61 4.62
N SER A 263 19.79 -14.64 3.77
CA SER A 263 19.72 -16.03 4.22
C SER A 263 20.84 -16.40 5.20
N ILE A 264 21.99 -15.71 5.12
CA ILE A 264 23.18 -15.95 5.96
C ILE A 264 23.19 -14.98 7.14
N PHE A 265 22.97 -13.69 6.90
CA PHE A 265 23.19 -12.65 7.91
C PHE A 265 21.98 -12.34 8.79
N LEU A 266 20.76 -12.52 8.26
CA LEU A 266 19.53 -12.25 8.99
C LEU A 266 19.21 -13.44 9.89
N ASP A 267 18.77 -13.16 11.11
CA ASP A 267 18.29 -14.18 12.04
C ASP A 267 16.77 -14.35 11.91
N GLU A 268 16.26 -15.53 12.26
CA GLU A 268 14.83 -15.82 12.25
C GLU A 268 14.13 -15.23 13.48
N SER A 269 12.81 -15.05 13.40
CA SER A 269 12.01 -14.61 14.54
C SER A 269 12.08 -15.56 15.73
N ILE A 270 12.40 -15.01 16.91
CA ILE A 270 12.39 -15.74 18.18
C ILE A 270 10.97 -16.22 18.49
N ARG A 271 9.95 -15.37 18.29
CA ARG A 271 8.54 -15.71 18.51
C ARG A 271 8.09 -16.88 17.63
N TRP A 272 8.48 -16.88 16.35
CA TRP A 272 8.16 -17.96 15.43
C TRP A 272 8.86 -19.28 15.81
N LEU A 273 10.12 -19.23 16.26
CA LEU A 273 10.82 -20.43 16.71
C LEU A 273 10.12 -21.09 17.91
N TYR A 274 9.66 -20.28 18.87
CA TYR A 274 8.87 -20.77 20.00
C TYR A 274 7.50 -21.32 19.58
N SER A 275 6.78 -20.64 18.69
CA SER A 275 5.46 -21.12 18.23
C SER A 275 5.53 -22.43 17.44
N LYS A 276 6.68 -22.74 16.83
CA LYS A 276 6.98 -24.04 16.19
C LYS A 276 7.57 -25.08 17.14
N GLY A 277 7.69 -24.80 18.43
CA GLY A 277 8.26 -25.71 19.43
C GLY A 277 9.78 -25.90 19.32
N ARG A 278 10.49 -25.04 18.58
CA ARG A 278 11.96 -25.12 18.38
C ARG A 278 12.69 -24.33 19.47
N LYS A 279 12.48 -24.71 20.73
CA LYS A 279 12.93 -23.96 21.92
C LYS A 279 14.46 -23.82 21.97
N GLU A 280 15.20 -24.88 21.67
CA GLU A 280 16.67 -24.90 21.75
C GLU A 280 17.30 -23.89 20.78
N ARG A 281 16.76 -23.80 19.56
CA ARG A 281 17.22 -22.81 18.56
C ARG A 281 16.89 -21.39 18.99
N ALA A 282 15.74 -21.18 19.61
CA ALA A 282 15.34 -19.86 20.10
C ALA A 282 16.26 -19.38 21.23
N VAL A 283 16.60 -20.26 22.18
CA VAL A 283 17.54 -19.97 23.27
C VAL A 283 18.95 -19.66 22.74
N GLN A 284 19.45 -20.47 21.80
CA GLN A 284 20.74 -20.21 21.14
C GLN A 284 20.76 -18.84 20.43
N LEU A 285 19.67 -18.48 19.77
CA LEU A 285 19.54 -17.19 19.11
C LEU A 285 19.54 -16.03 20.13
N ILE A 286 18.79 -16.15 21.23
CA ILE A 286 18.79 -15.13 22.30
C ILE A 286 20.21 -14.94 22.85
N GLN A 287 20.95 -16.02 23.12
CA GLN A 287 22.33 -15.96 23.60
C GLN A 287 23.27 -15.30 22.58
N LYS A 288 23.11 -15.59 21.28
CA LYS A 288 23.85 -14.95 20.20
C LYS A 288 23.62 -13.43 20.18
N ILE A 289 22.36 -12.99 20.32
CA ILE A 289 22.01 -11.57 20.34
C ILE A 289 22.56 -10.90 21.61
N ALA A 290 22.42 -11.55 22.77
CA ALA A 290 22.93 -11.07 24.06
C ALA A 290 24.45 -10.83 23.99
N LYS A 291 25.22 -11.79 23.47
CA LYS A 291 26.67 -11.67 23.25
C LYS A 291 27.02 -10.51 22.31
N ARG A 292 26.25 -10.30 21.24
CA ARG A 292 26.50 -9.21 20.27
C ARG A 292 26.14 -7.83 20.83
N ASN A 293 25.16 -7.77 21.72
CA ASN A 293 24.74 -6.54 22.39
C ASN A 293 25.55 -6.25 23.67
N GLY A 294 26.35 -7.20 24.15
CA GLY A 294 27.10 -7.08 25.40
C GLY A 294 26.21 -7.17 26.65
N VAL A 295 25.09 -7.88 26.56
CA VAL A 295 24.13 -8.08 27.65
C VAL A 295 24.28 -9.50 28.18
N ASN A 296 24.32 -9.67 29.51
CA ASN A 296 24.28 -10.98 30.14
C ASN A 296 22.83 -11.32 30.51
N ILE A 297 22.31 -12.43 29.98
CA ILE A 297 21.00 -12.97 30.32
C ILE A 297 21.18 -14.19 31.20
N ASP A 298 20.45 -14.25 32.31
CA ASP A 298 20.49 -15.38 33.22
C ASP A 298 19.93 -16.65 32.55
N GLY A 299 20.71 -17.74 32.58
CA GLY A 299 20.33 -19.02 32.00
C GLY A 299 19.05 -19.60 32.61
N THR A 300 18.79 -19.31 33.90
CA THR A 300 17.59 -19.77 34.59
C THR A 300 16.30 -19.08 34.10
N MET A 301 16.40 -17.89 33.51
CA MET A 301 15.27 -17.22 32.86
C MET A 301 14.94 -17.85 31.50
N LEU A 302 15.94 -18.36 30.79
CA LEU A 302 15.76 -19.01 29.48
C LEU A 302 15.08 -20.38 29.61
N ASP A 303 15.37 -21.11 30.69
CA ASP A 303 14.73 -22.41 30.99
C ASP A 303 13.27 -22.25 31.45
N LYS A 304 12.91 -21.10 32.02
CA LYS A 304 11.55 -20.75 32.49
C LYS A 304 10.73 -19.95 31.46
N LEU A 305 11.22 -19.84 30.23
CA LEU A 305 10.56 -19.05 29.20
C LEU A 305 9.28 -19.76 28.73
N ASP A 306 8.13 -19.17 29.05
CA ASP A 306 6.83 -19.68 28.60
C ASP A 306 6.29 -18.82 27.46
N TYR A 307 5.75 -19.47 26.43
CA TYR A 307 5.19 -18.79 25.26
C TYR A 307 3.67 -18.78 25.37
N ALA A 308 3.11 -17.58 25.53
CA ALA A 308 1.70 -17.36 25.87
C ALA A 308 0.68 -17.72 24.76
N ASP A 309 1.08 -18.22 23.59
CA ASP A 309 0.11 -18.61 22.54
C ASP A 309 -0.54 -19.98 22.78
N GLU A 310 -0.26 -20.69 23.88
CA GLU A 310 -1.08 -21.86 24.25
C GLU A 310 -2.53 -21.49 24.65
N GLU A 311 -2.82 -20.24 25.01
CA GLU A 311 -4.16 -19.81 25.44
C GLU A 311 -5.17 -19.60 24.31
N THR A 312 -4.77 -19.63 23.03
CA THR A 312 -5.72 -19.42 21.91
C THR A 312 -6.44 -20.68 21.42
N LYS A 313 -6.18 -21.86 21.96
CA LYS A 313 -6.97 -23.08 21.67
C LYS A 313 -8.23 -23.20 22.54
N THR A 314 -8.98 -22.10 22.71
CA THR A 314 -10.36 -22.25 23.19
C THR A 314 -11.15 -22.93 22.09
N GLY A 315 -11.72 -24.11 22.35
CA GLY A 315 -12.33 -25.01 21.36
C GLY A 315 -13.60 -24.49 20.65
N VAL A 316 -13.80 -23.18 20.54
CA VAL A 316 -14.88 -22.55 19.78
C VAL A 316 -14.37 -22.23 18.37
N SER A 317 -14.98 -22.82 17.35
CA SER A 317 -14.60 -22.56 15.96
C SER A 317 -14.72 -21.06 15.62
N ASP A 318 -13.61 -20.45 15.19
CA ASP A 318 -13.52 -19.04 14.73
C ASP A 318 -14.63 -18.65 13.74
N ARG A 319 -15.06 -19.60 12.91
CA ARG A 319 -16.16 -19.44 11.96
C ARG A 319 -17.49 -19.12 12.64
N LYS A 320 -17.82 -19.80 13.75
CA LYS A 320 -19.07 -19.55 14.51
C LYS A 320 -19.05 -18.17 15.16
N LEU A 321 -17.88 -17.74 15.64
CA LEU A 321 -17.67 -16.42 16.23
C LEU A 321 -17.82 -15.31 15.18
N LEU A 322 -17.22 -15.47 14.00
CA LEU A 322 -17.39 -14.55 12.87
C LEU A 322 -18.85 -14.44 12.42
N MET A 323 -19.55 -15.57 12.29
CA MET A 323 -20.95 -15.59 11.87
C MET A 323 -21.86 -14.87 12.89
N LYS A 324 -21.52 -14.93 14.19
CA LYS A 324 -22.20 -14.17 15.25
C LYS A 324 -22.00 -12.66 15.08
N THR A 325 -20.79 -12.22 14.70
CA THR A 325 -20.51 -10.81 14.41
C THR A 325 -21.33 -10.31 13.21
N PHE A 326 -21.38 -11.07 12.10
CA PHE A 326 -22.16 -10.68 10.92
C PHE A 326 -23.68 -10.69 11.13
N LYS A 327 -24.19 -11.47 12.10
CA LYS A 327 -25.62 -11.50 12.43
C LYS A 327 -26.10 -10.20 13.10
N SER A 328 -25.21 -9.44 13.74
CA SER A 328 -25.57 -8.16 14.35
C SER A 328 -25.76 -7.08 13.28
N ARG A 329 -26.91 -6.41 13.32
CA ARG A 329 -27.25 -5.31 12.39
C ARG A 329 -26.27 -4.13 12.51
N ILE A 330 -25.82 -3.81 13.73
CA ILE A 330 -24.91 -2.68 13.99
C ILE A 330 -23.50 -3.04 13.52
N MET A 331 -23.04 -4.26 13.77
CA MET A 331 -21.73 -4.72 13.29
C MET A 331 -21.70 -4.78 11.76
N MET A 332 -22.78 -5.24 11.13
CA MET A 332 -22.91 -5.22 9.68
C MET A 332 -22.88 -3.79 9.11
N GLN A 333 -23.58 -2.84 9.75
CA GLN A 333 -23.50 -1.43 9.34
C GLN A 333 -22.07 -0.87 9.43
N ARG A 334 -21.35 -1.15 10.54
CA ARG A 334 -19.95 -0.76 10.70
C ARG A 334 -19.06 -1.39 9.64
N PHE A 335 -19.28 -2.67 9.36
CA PHE A 335 -18.55 -3.40 8.34
C PHE A 335 -18.75 -2.80 6.94
N LEU A 336 -19.98 -2.47 6.55
CA LEU A 336 -20.28 -1.82 5.27
C LEU A 336 -19.61 -0.44 5.16
N VAL A 337 -19.61 0.36 6.23
CA VAL A 337 -18.90 1.65 6.23
C VAL A 337 -17.38 1.44 6.15
N CYS A 338 -16.83 0.44 6.85
CA CYS A 338 -15.42 0.08 6.72
C CYS A 338 -15.09 -0.33 5.28
N MET A 339 -15.92 -1.11 4.59
CA MET A 339 -15.67 -1.45 3.18
C MET A 339 -15.50 -0.20 2.32
N VAL A 340 -16.39 0.79 2.48
CA VAL A 340 -16.29 2.05 1.73
C VAL A 340 -15.01 2.79 2.09
N TRP A 341 -14.65 2.88 3.37
CA TRP A 341 -13.37 3.50 3.77
C TRP A 341 -12.17 2.82 3.13
N TRP A 342 -12.08 1.49 3.23
CA TRP A 342 -10.97 0.70 2.71
C TRP A 342 -10.88 0.76 1.19
N PHE A 343 -12.02 0.73 0.49
CA PHE A 343 -12.07 0.94 -0.95
C PHE A 343 -11.59 2.36 -1.32
N THR A 344 -12.12 3.39 -0.65
CA THR A 344 -11.78 4.79 -0.94
C THR A 344 -10.31 5.08 -0.68
N ILE A 345 -9.74 4.70 0.47
CA ILE A 345 -8.32 5.02 0.77
C ILE A 345 -7.35 4.28 -0.15
N THR A 346 -7.67 3.06 -0.59
CA THR A 346 -6.80 2.30 -1.49
C THR A 346 -6.92 2.78 -2.93
N LEU A 347 -8.14 3.12 -3.38
CA LEU A 347 -8.38 3.76 -4.67
C LEU A 347 -7.62 5.09 -4.77
N ILE A 348 -7.76 5.95 -3.75
CA ILE A 348 -7.09 7.25 -3.71
C ILE A 348 -5.57 7.07 -3.68
N ASN A 349 -5.02 6.25 -2.78
CA ASN A 349 -3.57 6.10 -2.63
C ASN A 349 -2.89 5.67 -3.95
N TYR A 350 -3.35 4.58 -4.56
CA TYR A 350 -2.78 4.13 -5.84
C TYR A 350 -3.15 5.08 -7.00
N GLY A 351 -4.37 5.62 -7.00
CA GLY A 351 -4.87 6.52 -8.03
C GLY A 351 -4.12 7.85 -8.08
N MET A 352 -3.71 8.37 -6.91
CA MET A 352 -2.88 9.57 -6.76
C MET A 352 -1.46 9.33 -7.26
N MET A 353 -0.83 8.21 -6.88
CA MET A 353 0.49 7.82 -7.40
C MET A 353 0.51 7.79 -8.94
N ILE A 354 -0.52 7.21 -9.56
CA ILE A 354 -0.65 7.16 -11.02
C ILE A 354 -0.97 8.54 -11.60
N SER A 355 -1.87 9.30 -10.97
CA SER A 355 -2.27 10.62 -11.48
C SER A 355 -1.13 11.64 -11.40
N ALA A 356 -0.17 11.48 -10.47
CA ALA A 356 0.98 12.35 -10.30
C ALA A 356 1.84 12.48 -11.57
N VAL A 357 1.90 11.45 -12.41
CA VAL A 357 2.69 11.50 -13.65
C VAL A 357 1.97 12.21 -14.80
N HIS A 358 0.68 12.47 -14.67
CA HIS A 358 -0.14 13.15 -15.67
C HIS A 358 -0.32 14.65 -15.38
N ILE A 359 0.05 15.11 -14.18
CA ILE A 359 0.04 16.53 -13.83
C ILE A 359 1.11 17.27 -14.65
N ALA A 360 0.76 18.46 -15.12
CA ALA A 360 1.67 19.36 -15.83
C ALA A 360 3.01 19.55 -15.09
N GLY A 361 4.09 19.69 -15.85
CA GLY A 361 5.46 19.80 -15.34
C GLY A 361 6.24 18.49 -15.42
N ASN A 362 7.27 18.35 -14.58
CA ASN A 362 8.13 17.16 -14.61
C ASN A 362 7.50 16.02 -13.79
N LYS A 363 7.03 14.98 -14.48
CA LYS A 363 6.40 13.79 -13.87
C LYS A 363 7.22 13.13 -12.76
N TYR A 364 8.55 13.12 -12.88
CA TYR A 364 9.43 12.49 -11.89
C TYR A 364 9.50 13.30 -10.60
N VAL A 365 9.57 14.63 -10.73
CA VAL A 365 9.55 15.56 -9.60
C VAL A 365 8.17 15.57 -8.94
N ASN A 366 7.09 15.61 -9.73
CA ASN A 366 5.72 15.59 -9.23
C ASN A 366 5.45 14.35 -8.37
N PHE A 367 5.80 13.15 -8.85
CA PHE A 367 5.66 11.91 -8.09
C PHE A 367 6.51 11.94 -6.81
N SER A 368 7.77 12.39 -6.89
CA SER A 368 8.66 12.43 -5.73
C SER A 368 8.16 13.39 -4.64
N LEU A 369 7.65 14.55 -5.04
CA LEU A 369 7.05 15.51 -4.10
C LEU A 369 5.73 15.00 -3.51
N LEU A 370 4.96 14.22 -4.28
CA LEU A 370 3.77 13.54 -3.76
C LEU A 370 4.14 12.59 -2.62
N MET A 371 5.10 11.68 -2.86
CA MET A 371 5.54 10.70 -1.87
C MET A 371 6.22 11.34 -0.66
N LEU A 372 6.83 12.52 -0.83
CA LEU A 372 7.38 13.29 0.28
C LEU A 372 6.29 13.68 1.30
N MET A 373 5.03 13.88 0.86
CA MET A 373 3.92 14.26 1.73
C MET A 373 3.46 13.16 2.69
N ASP A 374 3.87 11.90 2.48
CA ASP A 374 3.60 10.82 3.42
C ASP A 374 4.30 11.03 4.78
N ILE A 375 5.51 11.60 4.75
CA ILE A 375 6.30 11.86 5.97
C ILE A 375 5.58 12.84 6.90
N PRO A 376 5.20 14.07 6.48
CA PRO A 376 4.45 14.98 7.33
C PRO A 376 3.05 14.45 7.69
N ALA A 377 2.39 13.69 6.81
CA ALA A 377 1.11 13.05 7.12
C ALA A 377 1.23 12.09 8.33
N ASN A 378 2.29 11.29 8.38
CA ASN A 378 2.56 10.37 9.50
C ASN A 378 2.84 11.12 10.81
N VAL A 379 3.58 12.23 10.76
CA VAL A 379 3.83 13.08 11.94
C VAL A 379 2.52 13.73 12.42
N PHE A 380 1.73 14.26 11.49
CA PHE A 380 0.44 14.88 11.81
C PHE A 380 -0.54 13.85 12.39
N TYR A 381 -0.55 12.62 11.87
CA TYR A 381 -1.30 11.48 12.42
C TYR A 381 -0.96 11.23 13.89
N TRP A 382 0.32 11.11 14.22
CA TRP A 382 0.78 10.90 15.58
C TRP A 382 0.36 12.05 16.51
N LEU A 383 0.55 13.30 16.09
CA LEU A 383 0.15 14.48 16.86
C LEU A 383 -1.37 14.56 17.06
N ALA A 384 -2.15 14.33 16.00
CA ALA A 384 -3.60 14.43 16.04
C ALA A 384 -4.21 13.39 16.97
N LEU A 385 -3.75 12.14 16.93
CA LEU A 385 -4.28 11.08 17.79
C LEU A 385 -3.89 11.22 19.26
N SER A 386 -2.82 11.94 19.58
CA SER A 386 -2.46 12.24 20.96
C SER A 386 -3.46 13.19 21.64
N LYS A 387 -4.08 14.10 20.87
CA LYS A 387 -4.96 15.16 21.39
C LYS A 387 -6.44 14.94 21.08
N TYR A 388 -6.75 14.49 19.88
CA TYR A 388 -8.12 14.40 19.36
C TYR A 388 -8.65 12.96 19.40
N LYS A 389 -9.97 12.86 19.42
CA LYS A 389 -10.68 11.59 19.31
C LYS A 389 -10.70 11.11 17.84
N ARG A 390 -10.98 9.84 17.54
CA ARG A 390 -10.69 9.23 16.21
C ARG A 390 -11.64 9.71 15.12
N LYS A 391 -12.92 9.92 15.46
CA LYS A 391 -13.98 10.19 14.47
C LYS A 391 -13.78 11.52 13.76
N ILE A 392 -13.51 12.59 14.50
CA ILE A 392 -13.46 13.96 13.96
C ILE A 392 -12.30 14.16 12.99
N PRO A 393 -11.05 13.75 13.30
CA PRO A 393 -9.94 13.85 12.37
C PRO A 393 -10.16 13.03 11.09
N LEU A 394 -10.75 11.83 11.18
CA LEU A 394 -11.09 11.04 9.99
C LEU A 394 -12.15 11.73 9.12
N LEU A 395 -13.21 12.24 9.74
CA LEU A 395 -14.25 13.00 9.04
C LEU A 395 -13.66 14.24 8.36
N ALA A 396 -12.87 15.03 9.10
CA ALA A 396 -12.29 16.26 8.60
C ALA A 396 -11.32 16.00 7.44
N SER A 397 -10.47 14.98 7.55
CA SER A 397 -9.51 14.64 6.48
C SER A 397 -10.21 14.17 5.21
N PHE A 398 -11.22 13.30 5.29
CA PHE A 398 -12.00 12.90 4.11
C PHE A 398 -12.77 14.05 3.47
N MET A 399 -13.40 14.92 4.27
CA MET A 399 -14.20 16.03 3.76
C MET A 399 -13.32 17.13 3.16
N VAL A 400 -12.31 17.60 3.90
CA VAL A 400 -11.40 18.67 3.44
C VAL A 400 -10.54 18.18 2.28
N GLY A 401 -9.98 16.97 2.39
CA GLY A 401 -9.21 16.36 1.31
C GLY A 401 -10.06 16.16 0.05
N GLY A 402 -11.30 15.69 0.20
CA GLY A 402 -12.22 15.54 -0.91
C GLY A 402 -12.53 16.86 -1.61
N ILE A 403 -12.71 17.95 -0.86
CA ILE A 403 -12.90 19.30 -1.41
C ILE A 403 -11.67 19.77 -2.19
N PHE A 404 -10.45 19.58 -1.66
CA PHE A 404 -9.21 19.94 -2.38
C PHE A 404 -9.05 19.15 -3.68
N CYS A 405 -9.41 17.86 -3.68
CA CYS A 405 -9.31 17.03 -4.88
C CYS A 405 -10.38 17.42 -5.93
N ILE A 406 -11.62 17.71 -5.50
CA ILE A 406 -12.68 18.21 -6.39
C ILE A 406 -12.32 19.57 -6.98
N SER A 407 -11.68 20.46 -6.21
CA SER A 407 -11.36 21.81 -6.69
C SER A 407 -10.17 21.85 -7.66
N GLN A 408 -9.25 20.89 -7.58
CA GLN A 408 -8.01 20.88 -8.38
C GLN A 408 -8.25 20.98 -9.90
N PRO A 409 -9.18 20.22 -10.52
CA PRO A 409 -9.50 20.36 -11.95
C PRO A 409 -10.01 21.71 -12.41
N PHE A 410 -10.63 22.47 -11.51
CA PHE A 410 -11.22 23.77 -11.84
C PHE A 410 -10.21 24.92 -11.73
N VAL A 411 -8.97 24.63 -11.32
CA VAL A 411 -7.89 25.62 -11.26
C VAL A 411 -7.48 25.99 -12.69
N PRO A 412 -7.50 27.29 -13.07
CA PRO A 412 -7.06 27.72 -14.38
C PRO A 412 -5.60 27.36 -14.65
N LYS A 413 -5.25 27.02 -15.90
CA LYS A 413 -3.89 26.58 -16.30
C LYS A 413 -2.78 27.57 -15.93
N GLY A 414 -3.09 28.87 -15.84
CA GLY A 414 -2.14 29.91 -15.40
C GLY A 414 -1.70 29.82 -13.93
N TYR A 415 -2.37 28.99 -13.12
CA TYR A 415 -2.08 28.78 -11.70
C TYR A 415 -1.69 27.32 -11.40
N ALA A 416 -0.84 26.71 -12.23
CA ALA A 416 -0.39 25.32 -12.06
C ALA A 416 0.17 25.03 -10.65
N TRP A 417 0.88 26.00 -10.05
CA TRP A 417 1.37 25.90 -8.67
C TRP A 417 0.23 25.66 -7.66
N LEU A 418 -0.92 26.31 -7.84
CA LEU A 418 -2.07 26.16 -6.96
C LEU A 418 -2.68 24.76 -7.12
N GLY A 419 -2.83 24.29 -8.37
CA GLY A 419 -3.30 22.92 -8.64
C GLY A 419 -2.40 21.86 -8.01
N LEU A 420 -1.07 22.03 -8.11
CA LEU A 420 -0.09 21.15 -7.49
C LEU A 420 -0.16 21.18 -5.96
N THR A 421 -0.30 22.37 -5.35
CA THR A 421 -0.43 22.48 -3.88
C THR A 421 -1.71 21.82 -3.36
N LEU A 422 -2.84 21.97 -4.06
CA LEU A 422 -4.09 21.30 -3.69
C LEU A 422 -3.95 19.77 -3.77
N PHE A 423 -3.28 19.28 -4.82
CA PHE A 423 -3.01 17.86 -5.00
C PHE A 423 -2.13 17.28 -3.89
N MET A 424 -1.06 18.00 -3.51
CA MET A 424 -0.17 17.60 -2.40
C MET A 424 -0.87 17.64 -1.04
N MET A 425 -1.69 18.66 -0.79
CA MET A 425 -2.47 18.76 0.46
C MET A 425 -3.52 17.65 0.55
N PHE A 426 -4.12 17.27 -0.57
CA PHE A 426 -5.02 16.13 -0.63
C PHE A 426 -4.28 14.82 -0.30
N GLU A 427 -3.11 14.59 -0.90
CA GLU A 427 -2.31 13.39 -0.61
C GLU A 427 -1.96 13.27 0.87
N MET A 428 -1.48 14.36 1.48
CA MET A 428 -1.17 14.38 2.91
C MET A 428 -2.39 13.98 3.76
N LEU A 429 -3.58 14.50 3.42
CA LEU A 429 -4.83 14.16 4.11
C LEU A 429 -5.30 12.73 3.81
N ALA A 430 -5.03 12.21 2.61
CA ALA A 430 -5.33 10.83 2.22
C ALA A 430 -4.47 9.84 3.02
N THR A 431 -3.17 10.07 3.11
CA THR A 431 -2.25 9.25 3.93
C THR A 431 -2.60 9.33 5.42
N PHE A 432 -2.98 10.52 5.91
CA PHE A 432 -3.50 10.67 7.26
C PHE A 432 -4.79 9.85 7.50
N SER A 433 -5.74 9.91 6.56
CA SER A 433 -6.98 9.13 6.60
C SER A 433 -6.69 7.63 6.58
N TYR A 434 -5.75 7.19 5.74
CA TYR A 434 -5.32 5.80 5.61
C TYR A 434 -4.86 5.24 6.96
N ASN A 435 -3.99 5.95 7.66
CA ASN A 435 -3.48 5.57 8.98
C ASN A 435 -4.60 5.49 10.04
N ILE A 436 -5.56 6.44 10.03
CA ILE A 436 -6.69 6.40 10.97
C ILE A 436 -7.61 5.22 10.66
N VAL A 437 -7.94 4.96 9.38
CA VAL A 437 -8.81 3.83 9.00
C VAL A 437 -8.20 2.51 9.44
N TYR A 438 -6.90 2.32 9.26
CA TYR A 438 -6.20 1.13 9.75
C TYR A 438 -6.43 0.90 11.24
N MET A 439 -6.20 1.93 12.05
CA MET A 439 -6.39 1.84 13.51
C MET A 439 -7.86 1.69 13.90
N TYR A 440 -8.72 2.57 13.38
CA TYR A 440 -10.13 2.68 13.77
C TYR A 440 -10.91 1.42 13.39
N THR A 441 -10.62 0.79 12.25
CA THR A 441 -11.19 -0.51 11.87
C THR A 441 -10.91 -1.57 12.94
N SER A 442 -9.72 -1.56 13.55
CA SER A 442 -9.39 -2.51 14.63
C SER A 442 -10.09 -2.20 15.96
N GLU A 443 -10.46 -0.94 16.24
CA GLU A 443 -11.16 -0.57 17.48
C GLU A 443 -12.69 -0.83 17.41
N LEU A 444 -13.26 -1.01 16.21
CA LEU A 444 -14.72 -1.11 16.00
C LEU A 444 -15.32 -2.51 16.23
N PHE A 445 -14.49 -3.56 16.13
CA PHE A 445 -14.93 -4.95 16.17
C PHE A 445 -14.51 -5.66 17.47
N PRO A 446 -15.25 -6.70 17.90
CA PRO A 446 -14.94 -7.46 19.12
C PRO A 446 -13.55 -8.08 19.09
N THR A 447 -12.86 -8.17 20.23
CA THR A 447 -11.48 -8.68 20.36
C THR A 447 -11.29 -10.03 19.66
N TYR A 448 -12.22 -10.97 19.81
CA TYR A 448 -12.11 -12.32 19.22
C TYR A 448 -12.34 -12.37 17.69
N THR A 449 -12.98 -11.36 17.08
CA THR A 449 -13.13 -11.27 15.61
C THR A 449 -12.37 -10.12 14.97
N ARG A 450 -11.72 -9.27 15.78
CA ARG A 450 -11.07 -8.02 15.36
C ARG A 450 -10.11 -8.21 14.19
N ASN A 451 -9.15 -9.11 14.35
CA ASN A 451 -8.09 -9.32 13.35
C ASN A 451 -8.68 -9.86 12.04
N SER A 452 -9.62 -10.79 12.13
CA SER A 452 -10.32 -11.36 10.96
C SER A 452 -11.16 -10.31 10.24
N MET A 453 -11.94 -9.50 10.97
CA MET A 453 -12.75 -8.43 10.37
C MET A 453 -11.89 -7.36 9.71
N HIS A 454 -10.80 -6.92 10.37
CA HIS A 454 -9.84 -5.99 9.79
C HIS A 454 -9.23 -6.54 8.48
N SER A 455 -8.82 -7.82 8.48
CA SER A 455 -8.25 -8.47 7.30
C SER A 455 -9.25 -8.58 6.14
N ILE A 456 -10.52 -8.91 6.43
CA ILE A 456 -11.59 -8.96 5.41
C ILE A 456 -11.85 -7.55 4.83
N CYS A 457 -11.95 -6.53 5.68
CA CYS A 457 -12.13 -5.15 5.23
C CYS A 457 -10.97 -4.69 4.32
N SER A 458 -9.72 -4.98 4.71
CA SER A 458 -8.53 -4.66 3.92
C SER A 458 -8.50 -5.40 2.58
N ALA A 459 -8.83 -6.70 2.56
CA ALA A 459 -8.90 -7.49 1.34
C ALA A 459 -9.94 -6.97 0.35
N ILE A 460 -11.15 -6.64 0.81
CA ILE A 460 -12.18 -6.00 -0.04
C ILE A 460 -11.73 -4.62 -0.50
N GLY A 461 -11.05 -3.87 0.39
CA GLY A 461 -10.41 -2.61 0.06
C GLY A 461 -9.52 -2.69 -1.18
N ARG A 462 -8.75 -3.78 -1.34
CA ARG A 462 -7.84 -3.93 -2.49
C ARG A 462 -8.53 -3.81 -3.85
N VAL A 463 -9.85 -4.04 -3.96
CA VAL A 463 -10.60 -3.74 -5.19
C VAL A 463 -10.38 -2.28 -5.65
N GLY A 464 -10.24 -1.32 -4.72
CA GLY A 464 -9.88 0.06 -5.03
C GLY A 464 -8.53 0.18 -5.74
N SER A 465 -7.51 -0.53 -5.27
CA SER A 465 -6.19 -0.57 -5.92
C SER A 465 -6.18 -1.29 -7.29
N LEU A 466 -7.14 -2.20 -7.54
CA LEU A 466 -7.30 -2.83 -8.86
C LEU A 466 -7.91 -1.85 -9.88
N VAL A 467 -8.82 -1.00 -9.42
CA VAL A 467 -9.52 -0.01 -10.25
C VAL A 467 -8.66 1.23 -10.50
N ALA A 468 -7.80 1.62 -9.55
CA ALA A 468 -6.95 2.81 -9.66
C ALA A 468 -6.15 2.92 -10.98
N PRO A 469 -5.45 1.89 -11.47
CA PRO A 469 -4.74 1.93 -12.77
C PRO A 469 -5.62 2.24 -13.98
N GLN A 470 -6.94 2.04 -13.89
CA GLN A 470 -7.88 2.31 -14.98
C GLN A 470 -8.39 3.75 -14.97
N THR A 471 -8.21 4.50 -13.88
CA THR A 471 -8.74 5.87 -13.78
C THR A 471 -8.15 6.84 -14.80
N PRO A 472 -6.87 6.74 -15.24
CA PRO A 472 -6.34 7.60 -16.30
C PRO A 472 -7.15 7.57 -17.61
N LEU A 473 -7.81 6.45 -17.94
CA LEU A 473 -8.63 6.35 -19.16
C LEU A 473 -9.81 7.34 -19.16
N LEU A 474 -10.25 7.77 -17.98
CA LEU A 474 -11.31 8.76 -17.80
C LEU A 474 -10.90 10.16 -18.29
N MET A 475 -9.59 10.44 -18.39
CA MET A 475 -9.09 11.73 -18.88
C MET A 475 -9.47 11.98 -20.35
N SER A 476 -9.75 10.93 -21.13
CA SER A 476 -10.22 11.06 -22.51
C SER A 476 -11.60 11.73 -22.63
N TYR A 477 -12.41 11.68 -21.58
CA TYR A 477 -13.71 12.36 -21.50
C TYR A 477 -13.57 13.75 -20.88
N TRP A 478 -12.86 13.84 -19.75
CA TRP A 478 -12.54 15.09 -19.09
C TRP A 478 -11.27 14.93 -18.25
N TYR A 479 -10.26 15.78 -18.50
CA TYR A 479 -8.95 15.74 -17.84
C TYR A 479 -9.05 15.68 -16.30
N GLY A 480 -10.04 16.36 -15.71
CA GLY A 480 -10.28 16.40 -14.26
C GLY A 480 -11.02 15.21 -13.66
N LEU A 481 -11.48 14.25 -14.47
CA LEU A 481 -12.41 13.21 -14.04
C LEU A 481 -11.81 12.24 -12.99
N PRO A 482 -10.53 11.82 -13.07
CA PRO A 482 -9.92 10.97 -12.05
C PRO A 482 -9.89 11.63 -10.67
N THR A 483 -9.40 12.88 -10.58
CA THR A 483 -9.31 13.62 -9.31
C THR A 483 -10.69 13.98 -8.78
N PHE A 484 -11.63 14.32 -9.66
CA PHE A 484 -13.03 14.50 -9.26
C PHE A 484 -13.63 13.23 -8.65
N LEU A 485 -13.40 12.06 -9.26
CA LEU A 485 -13.85 10.76 -8.75
C LEU A 485 -13.25 10.46 -7.36
N PHE A 486 -11.95 10.70 -7.17
CA PHE A 486 -11.27 10.54 -5.89
C PHE A 486 -11.86 11.46 -4.81
N GLY A 487 -12.12 12.72 -5.16
CA GLY A 487 -12.71 13.66 -4.24
C GLY A 487 -14.16 13.32 -3.85
N VAL A 488 -15.00 12.90 -4.81
CA VAL A 488 -16.38 12.46 -4.54
C VAL A 488 -16.39 11.22 -3.64
N THR A 489 -15.58 10.20 -3.96
CA THR A 489 -15.49 8.99 -3.13
C THR A 489 -14.96 9.29 -1.72
N SER A 490 -14.05 10.26 -1.58
CA SER A 490 -13.59 10.79 -0.30
C SER A 490 -14.71 11.46 0.49
N VAL A 491 -15.49 12.36 -0.12
CA VAL A 491 -16.63 13.04 0.55
C VAL A 491 -17.71 12.04 0.97
N VAL A 492 -17.99 11.02 0.16
CA VAL A 492 -18.92 9.94 0.52
C VAL A 492 -18.41 9.16 1.73
N ALA A 493 -17.13 8.77 1.74
CA ALA A 493 -16.50 8.10 2.88
C ALA A 493 -16.52 8.95 4.15
N GLY A 494 -16.25 10.26 4.03
CA GLY A 494 -16.40 11.24 5.10
C GLY A 494 -17.82 11.31 5.63
N SER A 495 -18.81 11.43 4.76
CA SER A 495 -20.24 11.49 5.13
C SER A 495 -20.69 10.23 5.88
N LEU A 496 -20.30 9.05 5.40
CA LEU A 496 -20.60 7.78 6.07
C LEU A 496 -19.89 7.63 7.43
N THR A 497 -18.79 8.34 7.66
CA THR A 497 -18.09 8.37 8.96
C THR A 497 -18.98 8.94 10.08
N LEU A 498 -19.99 9.75 9.75
CA LEU A 498 -20.95 10.24 10.72
C LEU A 498 -21.75 9.13 11.39
N LEU A 499 -21.97 8.00 10.69
CA LEU A 499 -22.66 6.82 11.21
C LEU A 499 -21.81 6.02 12.22
N MET A 500 -20.51 6.28 12.29
CA MET A 500 -19.60 5.56 13.17
C MET A 500 -19.56 6.18 14.58
N PRO A 501 -19.45 5.35 15.62
CA PRO A 501 -19.36 5.81 16.99
C PRO A 501 -17.93 6.20 17.34
N GLU A 502 -17.75 7.17 18.24
CA GLU A 502 -16.43 7.50 18.74
C GLU A 502 -15.84 6.36 19.60
N THR A 503 -14.62 5.91 19.28
CA THR A 503 -13.88 4.84 19.99
C THR A 503 -12.75 5.36 20.87
N ALA A 504 -12.45 6.66 20.83
CA ALA A 504 -11.34 7.20 21.60
C ALA A 504 -11.51 6.99 23.10
N ARG A 505 -10.51 6.37 23.73
CA ARG A 505 -10.43 6.15 25.18
C ARG A 505 -11.53 5.23 25.74
N SER A 506 -12.24 4.48 24.90
CA SER A 506 -13.06 3.35 25.36
C SER A 506 -12.22 2.10 25.46
N GLU A 507 -12.51 1.25 26.44
CA GLU A 507 -11.97 -0.11 26.47
C GLU A 507 -12.38 -0.87 25.20
N LEU A 508 -11.47 -1.72 24.70
CA LEU A 508 -11.74 -2.51 23.51
C LEU A 508 -12.86 -3.51 23.82
N PRO A 509 -13.87 -3.66 22.95
CA PRO A 509 -14.99 -4.54 23.22
C PRO A 509 -14.57 -6.00 23.13
N ASP A 510 -14.77 -6.79 24.17
CA ASP A 510 -14.51 -8.22 24.11
C ASP A 510 -15.68 -8.99 23.48
N THR A 511 -16.90 -8.45 23.58
CA THR A 511 -18.11 -9.07 23.03
C THR A 511 -18.82 -8.24 21.97
N VAL A 512 -19.66 -8.88 21.13
CA VAL A 512 -20.53 -8.16 20.17
C VAL A 512 -21.46 -7.18 20.89
N ALA A 513 -21.97 -7.55 22.07
CA ALA A 513 -22.84 -6.68 22.86
C ALA A 513 -22.09 -5.44 23.37
N GLU A 514 -20.83 -5.56 23.78
CA GLU A 514 -19.97 -4.43 24.11
C GLU A 514 -19.68 -3.55 22.90
N ALA A 515 -19.32 -4.18 21.78
CA ALA A 515 -19.08 -3.47 20.53
C ALA A 515 -20.31 -2.64 20.12
N GLU A 516 -21.52 -3.21 20.23
CA GLU A 516 -22.80 -2.51 19.96
C GLU A 516 -23.10 -1.34 20.90
N ARG A 517 -22.52 -1.32 22.10
CA ARG A 517 -22.70 -0.25 23.09
C ARG A 517 -21.75 0.92 22.88
N ILE A 518 -20.68 0.75 22.10
CA ILE A 518 -19.75 1.84 21.74
C ILE A 518 -20.52 3.00 21.10
N GLY A 519 -20.35 4.20 21.65
CA GLY A 519 -20.99 5.43 21.19
C GLY A 519 -22.42 5.69 21.71
N ARG A 520 -23.02 4.77 22.46
CA ARG A 520 -24.28 5.06 23.19
C ARG A 520 -23.94 5.67 24.55
N LYS A 521 -24.57 6.80 24.90
CA LYS A 521 -24.45 7.37 26.25
C LYS A 521 -24.82 6.29 27.27
N GLN A 522 -23.88 5.92 28.15
CA GLN A 522 -24.19 5.10 29.30
C GLN A 522 -25.20 5.88 30.14
N LEU A 523 -26.40 5.33 30.31
CA LEU A 523 -27.31 5.80 31.35
C LEU A 523 -26.55 5.65 32.68
N LEU A 524 -26.47 6.74 33.45
CA LEU A 524 -25.87 6.73 34.79
C LEU A 524 -26.47 5.57 35.60
N PRO A 525 -25.71 4.92 36.50
CA PRO A 525 -26.20 3.79 37.30
C PRO A 525 -27.53 4.06 38.00
N GLU A 526 -27.76 5.32 38.37
CA GLU A 526 -28.98 5.83 38.99
C GLU A 526 -30.24 5.76 38.08
N GLN A 527 -30.06 5.89 36.76
CA GLN A 527 -31.16 5.73 35.79
C GLN A 527 -31.44 4.26 35.47
N GLN A 528 -30.45 3.38 35.56
CA GLN A 528 -30.64 1.93 35.40
C GLN A 528 -31.45 1.34 36.56
N SER A 529 -31.20 1.79 37.79
CA SER A 529 -31.98 1.37 38.96
C SER A 529 -33.43 1.85 38.87
N LEU A 530 -33.69 3.09 38.42
CA LEU A 530 -35.05 3.60 38.18
C LEU A 530 -35.81 2.84 37.08
N THR A 531 -35.14 2.47 35.99
CA THR A 531 -35.76 1.71 34.88
C THR A 531 -36.09 0.27 35.29
N GLN A 532 -35.22 -0.37 36.08
CA GLN A 532 -35.51 -1.68 36.68
C GLN A 532 -36.62 -1.61 37.74
N ARG A 533 -36.70 -0.52 38.51
CA ARG A 533 -37.76 -0.32 39.51
C ARG A 533 -39.12 -0.09 38.86
N ASN A 534 -39.18 0.62 37.73
CA ASN A 534 -40.41 0.80 36.96
C ASN A 534 -40.86 -0.48 36.24
N ARG A 535 -39.92 -1.31 35.74
CA ARG A 535 -40.23 -2.65 35.18
C ARG A 535 -40.70 -3.68 36.20
N ARG A 536 -40.43 -3.47 37.48
CA ARG A 536 -40.96 -4.32 38.58
C ARG A 536 -42.31 -3.83 39.12
N ARG A 537 -42.78 -2.66 38.67
CA ARG A 537 -44.08 -2.07 39.06
C ARG A 537 -45.15 -2.16 37.97
N SER A 538 -44.77 -2.46 36.74
CA SER A 538 -45.65 -2.98 35.68
C SER A 538 -45.70 -4.49 35.76
#